data_AF-A0A2H1WTY9-F1
#
_entry.id   AF-A0A2H1WTY9-F1
#
_cell.length_a   1.000
_cell.length_b   1.000
_cell.length_c   1.000
_cell.angle_alpha   90.00
_cell.angle_beta   90.00
_cell.angle_gamma   90.00
#
_symmetry.space_group_name_H-M   'P 1'
#
loop_
_entity.id
_entity.type
_entity.pdbx_description
1 polymer ?
#
loop_
_entity_poly.entity_id
_entity_poly.type
_entity_poly.pdbx_seq_one_letter_code
_entity_poly.pdbx_strand_id
1 'polypeptide(L)'
;MLKLSPCEKRSLVKASIFSLQDQAIVTRQHERDVLKRAVDGKCRLCGVKDETAQHIVAGCEQLAGTYYTRRHNNVVQYVYWTLLKKTQLRNNQLMVERTTH
;
A
#
# COMPACT_ATOMS: atom_id res chain seq x y z
N MET A 1 17.75 17.70 -26.56
CA MET A 1 17.00 17.52 -25.29
C MET A 1 15.69 16.81 -25.61
N LEU A 2 15.50 15.58 -25.14
CA LEU A 2 14.25 14.84 -25.33
C LEU A 2 13.13 15.52 -24.53
N LYS A 3 12.13 16.07 -25.23
CA LYS A 3 10.94 16.65 -24.59
C LYS A 3 10.03 15.51 -24.16
N LEU A 4 9.99 15.23 -22.85
CA LEU A 4 9.05 14.26 -22.27
C LEU A 4 7.60 14.74 -22.43
N SER A 5 6.69 13.79 -22.66
CA SER A 5 5.25 14.02 -22.68
C SER A 5 4.70 14.32 -21.26
N PRO A 6 3.50 14.93 -21.16
CA PRO A 6 2.86 15.19 -19.86
C PRO A 6 2.63 13.93 -19.01
N CYS A 7 2.37 12.78 -19.65
CA CYS A 7 2.17 11.51 -18.97
C CYS A 7 3.49 10.99 -18.36
N GLU A 8 4.58 11.04 -19.12
CA GLU A 8 5.92 10.63 -18.67
C GLU A 8 6.40 11.48 -17.50
N LYS A 9 6.18 12.81 -17.56
CA LYS A 9 6.50 13.70 -16.43
C LYS A 9 5.74 13.34 -15.16
N ARG A 10 4.44 13.02 -15.29
CA ARG A 10 3.61 12.60 -14.14
C ARG A 10 4.06 11.25 -13.57
N SER A 11 4.42 10.31 -14.43
CA SER A 11 4.97 9.01 -14.02
C SER A 11 6.29 9.17 -13.27
N LEU A 12 7.20 10.01 -13.80
CA LEU A 12 8.50 10.30 -13.19
C LEU A 12 8.35 10.93 -11.80
N VAL A 13 7.47 11.94 -11.64
CA VAL A 13 7.23 12.58 -10.33
C VAL A 13 6.68 11.58 -9.32
N LYS A 14 5.75 10.71 -9.72
CA LYS A 14 5.23 9.66 -8.84
C LYS A 14 6.32 8.68 -8.41
N ALA A 15 7.18 8.26 -9.36
CA ALA A 15 8.30 7.38 -9.07
C ALA A 15 9.29 8.03 -8.09
N SER A 16 9.62 9.31 -8.26
CA SER A 16 10.50 10.06 -7.35
C SER A 16 9.90 10.23 -5.96
N ILE A 17 8.60 10.50 -5.85
CA ILE A 17 7.94 10.60 -4.54
C ILE A 17 7.97 9.25 -3.82
N PHE A 18 7.71 8.16 -4.55
CA PHE A 18 7.75 6.81 -3.99
C PHE A 18 9.16 6.43 -3.52
N SER A 19 10.21 6.73 -4.30
CA SER A 19 11.59 6.45 -3.88
C SER A 19 12.03 7.30 -2.68
N LEU A 20 11.62 8.56 -2.62
CA LEU A 20 11.86 9.42 -1.45
C LEU A 20 11.15 8.89 -0.20
N GLN A 21 9.92 8.39 -0.33
CA GLN A 21 9.20 7.78 0.78
C GLN A 21 9.84 6.47 1.24
N ASP A 22 10.34 5.66 0.31
CA ASP A 22 11.06 4.43 0.63
C ASP A 22 12.37 4.70 1.38
N GLN A 23 13.04 5.83 1.07
CA GLN A 23 14.20 6.31 1.83
C GLN A 23 13.83 6.99 3.16
N ALA A 24 12.63 7.58 3.27
CA ALA A 24 12.19 8.24 4.49
C ALA A 24 11.82 7.24 5.60
N ILE A 25 11.37 6.04 5.23
CA ILE A 25 11.11 4.97 6.18
C ILE A 25 12.41 4.20 6.40
N VAL A 26 13.07 4.42 7.54
CA VAL A 26 14.24 3.63 7.94
C VAL A 26 13.78 2.21 8.26
N THR A 27 13.81 1.35 7.25
CA THR A 27 13.52 -0.07 7.37
C THR A 27 14.78 -0.88 7.72
N ARG A 28 14.62 -2.04 8.35
CA ARG A 28 15.77 -2.91 8.66
C ARG A 28 16.51 -3.37 7.41
N GLN A 29 15.81 -3.58 6.29
CA GLN A 29 16.48 -3.86 5.01
C GLN A 29 17.33 -2.67 4.57
N HIS A 30 16.82 -1.43 4.68
CA HIS A 30 17.60 -0.24 4.34
C HIS A 30 18.84 -0.09 5.24
N GLU A 31 18.70 -0.35 6.54
CA GLU A 31 19.82 -0.33 7.49
C GLU A 31 20.91 -1.36 7.13
N ARG A 32 20.51 -2.58 6.75
CA ARG A 32 21.41 -3.67 6.36
C ARG A 32 22.09 -3.39 5.02
N ASP A 33 21.30 -3.05 4.00
CA ASP A 33 21.75 -3.11 2.61
C ASP A 33 22.33 -1.77 2.13
N VAL A 34 21.78 -0.64 2.60
CA VAL A 34 22.21 0.71 2.21
C VAL A 34 23.19 1.29 3.22
N LEU A 35 22.82 1.29 4.51
CA LEU A 35 23.65 1.85 5.58
C LEU A 35 24.74 0.89 6.08
N LYS A 36 24.77 -0.35 5.58
CA LYS A 36 25.76 -1.39 5.93
C LYS A 36 25.90 -1.63 7.44
N ARG A 37 24.80 -1.49 8.19
CA ARG A 37 24.76 -1.80 9.62
C ARG A 37 24.64 -3.31 9.84
N ALA A 38 25.21 -3.80 10.94
CA ALA A 38 25.09 -5.19 11.37
C ALA A 38 23.70 -5.46 11.96
N VAL A 39 22.68 -5.53 11.11
CA VAL A 39 21.30 -5.89 11.46
C VAL A 39 20.82 -7.03 10.56
N ASP A 40 19.93 -7.88 11.07
CA ASP A 40 19.41 -9.06 10.37
C ASP A 40 18.53 -8.73 9.15
N GLY A 41 18.00 -7.50 9.09
CA GLY A 41 17.15 -7.02 8.00
C GLY A 41 15.70 -7.49 8.12
N LYS A 42 15.39 -8.35 9.09
CA LYS A 42 14.04 -8.91 9.29
C LYS A 42 13.06 -7.87 9.80
N CYS A 43 11.79 -8.05 9.45
CA CYS A 43 10.68 -7.23 9.91
C CYS A 43 10.57 -7.25 11.44
N ARG A 44 10.54 -6.06 12.05
CA ARG A 44 10.35 -5.87 13.50
C ARG A 44 9.00 -6.36 14.02
N LEU A 45 8.01 -6.49 13.13
CA LEU A 45 6.64 -6.88 13.49
C LEU A 45 6.42 -8.39 13.35
N CYS A 46 6.82 -8.98 12.22
CA CYS A 46 6.56 -10.40 11.97
C CYS A 46 7.78 -11.31 12.19
N GLY A 47 9.01 -10.80 12.09
CA GLY A 47 10.23 -11.59 12.22
C GLY A 47 10.46 -12.65 11.12
N VAL A 48 9.59 -12.74 10.12
CA VAL A 48 9.63 -13.77 9.06
C VAL A 48 10.36 -13.26 7.82
N LYS A 49 9.85 -12.20 7.21
CA LYS A 49 10.35 -11.62 5.95
C LYS A 49 11.22 -10.39 6.23
N ASP A 50 12.02 -9.99 5.24
CA ASP A 50 12.78 -8.76 5.28
C ASP A 50 11.85 -7.54 5.42
N GLU A 51 12.29 -6.58 6.22
CA GLU A 51 11.57 -5.34 6.43
C GLU A 51 11.78 -4.40 5.25
N THR A 52 10.90 -4.48 4.26
CA THR A 52 10.77 -3.45 3.20
C THR A 52 9.60 -2.53 3.48
N ALA A 53 9.57 -1.34 2.88
CA ALA A 53 8.39 -0.49 2.95
C ALA A 53 7.16 -1.20 2.36
N GLN A 54 7.34 -1.92 1.26
CA GLN A 54 6.28 -2.74 0.65
C GLN A 54 5.78 -3.84 1.61
N HIS A 55 6.68 -4.51 2.32
CA HIS A 55 6.32 -5.47 3.35
C HIS A 55 5.53 -4.80 4.47
N ILE A 56 6.00 -3.69 5.05
CA ILE A 56 5.26 -2.97 6.11
C ILE A 56 3.86 -2.54 5.63
N VAL A 57 3.74 -2.00 4.41
CA VAL A 57 2.49 -1.40 3.92
C VAL A 57 1.45 -2.45 3.52
N ALA A 58 1.90 -3.59 2.95
CA ALA A 58 1.00 -4.55 2.31
C ALA A 58 1.35 -6.04 2.54
N GLY A 59 2.59 -6.37 2.92
CA GLY A 59 3.06 -7.75 3.00
C GLY A 59 3.24 -8.33 4.40
N CYS A 60 3.15 -7.51 5.45
CA CYS A 60 3.37 -7.91 6.83
C CYS A 60 2.08 -8.50 7.39
N GLU A 61 2.07 -9.78 7.72
CA GLU A 61 0.87 -10.50 8.17
C GLU A 61 0.20 -9.84 9.39
N GLN A 62 1.01 -9.25 10.29
CA GLN A 62 0.54 -8.51 11.46
C GLN A 62 -0.26 -7.23 11.11
N LEU A 63 0.04 -6.59 9.97
CA LEU A 63 -0.62 -5.36 9.50
C LEU A 63 -1.60 -5.61 8.35
N ALA A 64 -1.32 -6.61 7.53
CA ALA A 64 -2.06 -6.94 6.33
C ALA A 64 -3.47 -7.41 6.70
N GLY A 65 -3.60 -8.28 7.71
CA GLY A 65 -4.88 -8.78 8.18
C GLY A 65 -5.81 -7.72 8.77
N THR A 66 -5.27 -6.59 9.25
CA THR A 66 -6.02 -5.57 9.98
C THR A 66 -6.14 -4.26 9.18
N TYR A 67 -5.09 -3.46 9.15
CA TYR A 67 -5.10 -2.11 8.59
C TYR A 67 -5.14 -2.08 7.06
N TYR A 68 -4.44 -3.00 6.39
CA TYR A 68 -4.48 -3.10 4.93
C TYR A 68 -5.86 -3.55 4.46
N THR A 69 -6.38 -4.67 4.99
CA THR A 69 -7.73 -5.17 4.66
C THR A 69 -8.81 -4.13 4.93
N ARG A 70 -8.76 -3.41 6.05
CA ARG A 70 -9.72 -2.34 6.34
C ARG A 70 -9.69 -1.22 5.30
N ARG A 71 -8.50 -0.73 4.94
CA ARG A 71 -8.37 0.30 3.88
C ARG A 71 -8.87 -0.21 2.54
N HIS A 72 -8.52 -1.45 2.19
CA HIS A 72 -8.98 -2.09 0.96
C HIS A 72 -10.50 -2.17 0.91
N ASN A 73 -11.14 -2.69 1.97
CA ASN A 73 -12.59 -2.80 2.05
C ASN A 73 -13.29 -1.44 1.96
N ASN A 74 -12.75 -0.40 2.60
CA ASN A 74 -13.30 0.95 2.49
C ASN A 74 -13.24 1.50 1.07
N VAL A 75 -12.13 1.29 0.36
CA VAL A 75 -11.99 1.73 -1.05
C VAL A 75 -12.95 0.97 -1.95
N VAL A 76 -13.04 -0.35 -1.79
CA VAL A 76 -13.98 -1.19 -2.55
C VAL A 76 -15.42 -0.75 -2.30
N GLN A 77 -15.78 -0.49 -1.05
CA GLN A 77 -17.11 0.01 -0.68
C GLN A 77 -17.41 1.37 -1.32
N TYR A 78 -16.46 2.31 -1.30
CA TYR A 78 -16.64 3.61 -1.95
C TYR A 78 -16.84 3.49 -3.47
N VAL A 79 -16.00 2.68 -4.13
CA VAL A 79 -16.12 2.43 -5.58
C VAL A 79 -17.47 1.80 -5.89
N TYR A 80 -17.88 0.79 -5.11
CA TYR A 80 -19.19 0.13 -5.23
C TYR A 80 -20.35 1.14 -5.17
N TRP A 81 -20.41 1.97 -4.12
CA TRP A 81 -21.45 3.00 -4.00
C TRP A 81 -21.42 4.02 -5.12
N THR A 82 -20.23 4.39 -5.60
CA THR A 82 -20.09 5.33 -6.72
C THR A 82 -20.61 4.71 -8.02
N LEU A 83 -20.34 3.43 -8.26
CA LEU A 83 -20.84 2.70 -9.41
C LEU A 83 -22.37 2.57 -9.36
N LEU A 84 -22.93 2.18 -8.21
CA LEU A 84 -24.39 2.11 -8.01
C LEU A 84 -25.10 3.45 -8.20
N LYS A 85 -24.47 4.57 -7.82
CA LYS A 85 -25.04 5.90 -8.10
C LYS A 85 -25.06 6.23 -9.59
N LYS A 86 -24.05 5.75 -10.34
CA LYS A 86 -23.92 6.01 -11.78
C LYS A 86 -24.80 5.09 -12.61
N THR A 87 -24.86 3.81 -12.25
CA THR A 87 -25.71 2.81 -12.89
C THR A 87 -26.98 2.73 -12.05
N GLN A 88 -28.12 3.30 -12.48
CA GLN A 88 -29.42 3.36 -11.76
C GLN A 88 -30.05 1.99 -11.34
N LEU A 89 -29.22 0.96 -11.18
CA LEU A 89 -29.49 -0.32 -10.59
C LEU A 89 -29.98 -0.11 -9.15
N ARG A 90 -31.27 -0.38 -8.92
CA ARG A 90 -31.82 -0.49 -7.57
C ARG A 90 -31.14 -1.66 -6.87
N ASN A 91 -30.64 -1.39 -5.66
CA ASN A 91 -29.98 -2.35 -4.78
C ASN A 91 -30.79 -3.64 -4.66
N ASN A 92 -30.29 -4.74 -5.22
CA ASN A 92 -30.59 -6.06 -4.73
C ASN A 92 -29.34 -6.57 -4.02
N GLN A 93 -29.40 -6.43 -2.69
CA GLN A 93 -28.80 -7.27 -1.66
C GLN A 93 -27.69 -8.19 -2.16
N LEU A 94 -26.42 -7.82 -1.89
CA LEU A 94 -25.27 -8.72 -1.66
C LEU A 94 -24.06 -7.84 -1.27
N MET A 95 -23.40 -8.17 -0.15
CA MET A 95 -22.34 -7.41 0.57
C MET A 95 -22.78 -6.46 1.70
N VAL A 96 -23.89 -6.74 2.39
CA VAL A 96 -23.97 -6.41 3.82
C VAL A 96 -23.75 -7.72 4.55
N GLU A 97 -22.51 -8.02 4.94
CA GLU A 97 -22.29 -8.88 6.09
C GLU A 97 -20.86 -8.75 6.61
N ARG A 98 -20.80 -8.44 7.91
CA ARG A 98 -19.65 -8.46 8.83
C ARG A 98 -18.83 -7.17 8.93
N THR A 99 -19.51 -6.11 9.39
CA THR A 99 -18.92 -5.17 10.36
C THR A 99 -19.77 -5.19 11.61
N THR A 100 -19.44 -6.05 12.58
CA THR A 100 -19.51 -5.85 14.04
C THR A 100 -19.32 -7.20 14.72
N HIS A 101 -18.14 -7.42 15.29
CA HIS A 101 -17.91 -7.95 16.65
C HIS A 101 -16.46 -7.68 17.01
#